data_AF-A0A812IXU5-F1
#
_entry.id   AF-A0A812IXU5-F1
#
_cell.length_a   1.000
_cell.length_b   1.000
_cell.length_c   1.000
_cell.angle_alpha   90.00
_cell.angle_beta   90.00
_cell.angle_gamma   90.00
#
_symmetry.space_group_name_H-M   'P 1'
#
loop_
_entity.id
_entity.type
_entity.pdbx_description
1 polymer ?
#
loop_
_entity_poly.entity_id
_entity_poly.type
_entity_poly.pdbx_seq_one_letter_code
_entity_poly.pdbx_strand_id
1 'polypeptide(L)'
;MAPPSHPPGNFAPPPPPPVYPAHYNSWGGASAARPSSSREPVSESPAVGWIEVPDTSPLVKEGYFNVAPVVQWSDNIQTLLSSSNNIMYDLDNDVFDTMTFNHDGDWSDFPEVGAVLRQNGYEELAICVAICPPRALWAVGMASKQRHRLQAARLSMCLALAANAESLQEVFSRNPEFLDFCRSANISVEDSMPNGVRPPEPSAPPTSKNKRKSKKREYTQEEWDEWNAQNQKKPKGNTNGHANQDWNDRNWNDKNWKDQDWKDQEWKDAGNAEMQDDGSPYDPEKEPQMAPPVGVEEDAAAAEAEATEAAEAAEAAEAEAAEAEAAEAAAAAAMTAEEEAEAVAAAKAAEAAALLEAELAEAERVSEEMAQEAEAQAEPSPQRPLGLAKKALQTPQQPVPRDEPLWLWLDELNDKLQGYSLGAETLALASDGSKRKGLYTQADKALQTLLGDESGQIVFLDDSDWTKFPCVGDALKTRGDKEECFTIAISPALSLWGIGVGMKGWVRHRAAKIALATVVAMQKSDVGEEVPDFSSAPAVADFFEEARQAKDTMLYS
;
A
#
# COMPACT_ATOMS: atom_id res chain seq x y z
N MET A 1 2.98 -62.25 32.27
CA MET A 1 1.53 -61.93 32.22
C MET A 1 1.27 -61.30 30.85
N ALA A 2 0.57 -62.03 29.98
CA ALA A 2 0.25 -61.58 28.62
C ALA A 2 -1.13 -60.86 28.63
N PRO A 3 -1.33 -59.80 27.82
CA PRO A 3 -2.60 -59.09 27.77
C PRO A 3 -3.68 -59.88 27.01
N PRO A 4 -4.96 -59.67 27.34
CA PRO A 4 -6.07 -60.43 26.77
C PRO A 4 -6.35 -60.03 25.32
N SER A 5 -6.54 -61.04 24.49
CA SER A 5 -6.99 -60.95 23.10
C SER A 5 -8.46 -60.53 23.01
N HIS A 6 -8.74 -59.41 22.36
CA HIS A 6 -10.11 -59.01 22.00
C HIS A 6 -10.63 -59.83 20.81
N PRO A 7 -11.93 -60.21 20.79
CA PRO A 7 -12.53 -60.91 19.67
C PRO A 7 -12.77 -59.97 18.47
N PRO A 8 -12.79 -60.50 17.24
CA PRO A 8 -12.99 -59.71 16.03
C PRO A 8 -14.41 -59.13 15.98
N GLY A 9 -14.49 -57.81 16.02
CA GLY A 9 -15.73 -57.05 15.83
C GLY A 9 -16.25 -57.23 14.41
N ASN A 10 -17.45 -57.78 14.31
CA ASN A 10 -18.18 -57.99 13.07
C ASN A 10 -18.81 -56.65 12.63
N PHE A 11 -18.06 -55.85 11.88
CA PHE A 11 -18.58 -54.61 11.28
C PHE A 11 -19.38 -54.94 10.02
N ALA A 12 -20.71 -54.89 10.14
CA ALA A 12 -21.59 -54.88 8.99
C ALA A 12 -21.36 -53.58 8.18
N PRO A 13 -21.31 -53.64 6.84
CA PRO A 13 -21.19 -52.45 6.00
C PRO A 13 -22.42 -51.54 6.17
N PRO A 14 -22.25 -50.22 6.13
CA PRO A 14 -23.37 -49.29 6.23
C PRO A 14 -24.34 -49.49 5.06
N PRO A 15 -25.66 -49.33 5.29
CA PRO A 15 -26.66 -49.45 4.24
C PRO A 15 -26.45 -48.38 3.15
N PRO A 16 -26.77 -48.68 1.89
CA PRO A 16 -26.70 -47.70 0.82
C PRO A 16 -27.68 -46.54 1.07
N PRO A 17 -27.33 -45.31 0.65
CA PRO A 17 -28.20 -44.15 0.83
C PRO A 17 -29.52 -44.32 0.06
N PRO A 18 -30.64 -43.77 0.58
CA PRO A 18 -31.93 -43.85 -0.09
C PRO A 18 -31.89 -43.15 -1.45
N VAL A 19 -32.39 -43.84 -2.47
CA VAL A 19 -32.57 -43.30 -3.82
C VAL A 19 -33.73 -42.31 -3.77
N TYR A 20 -33.41 -41.02 -3.78
CA TYR A 20 -34.43 -39.98 -3.93
C TYR A 20 -34.92 -39.94 -5.39
N PRO A 21 -36.25 -39.89 -5.64
CA PRO A 21 -36.77 -39.73 -6.98
C PRO A 21 -36.36 -38.38 -7.56
N ALA A 22 -35.90 -38.40 -8.81
CA ALA A 22 -35.52 -37.23 -9.57
C ALA A 22 -36.73 -36.29 -9.76
N HIS A 23 -36.85 -35.30 -8.88
CA HIS A 23 -37.69 -34.14 -9.12
C HIS A 23 -37.02 -33.30 -10.21
N TYR A 24 -37.57 -33.41 -11.42
CA TYR A 24 -37.34 -32.48 -12.52
C TYR A 24 -37.64 -31.06 -12.03
N ASN A 25 -36.61 -30.25 -11.82
CA ASN A 25 -36.75 -28.80 -11.76
C ASN A 25 -37.03 -28.28 -13.18
N SER A 26 -38.29 -28.43 -13.60
CA SER A 26 -38.88 -27.70 -14.71
C SER A 26 -39.15 -26.27 -14.26
N TRP A 27 -38.09 -25.45 -14.20
CA TRP A 27 -38.20 -24.00 -14.21
C TRP A 27 -38.40 -23.51 -15.65
N GLY A 28 -39.53 -23.89 -16.23
CA GLY A 28 -40.10 -23.26 -17.42
C GLY A 28 -40.91 -22.04 -16.99
N GLY A 29 -40.22 -20.99 -16.55
CA GLY A 29 -40.83 -19.69 -16.27
C GLY A 29 -41.15 -19.00 -17.59
N ALA A 30 -42.44 -18.96 -17.94
CA ALA A 30 -42.96 -18.12 -19.00
C ALA A 30 -42.49 -16.68 -18.79
N SER A 31 -41.71 -16.14 -19.73
CA SER A 31 -41.43 -14.71 -19.83
C SER A 31 -42.75 -13.99 -20.10
N ALA A 32 -43.40 -13.51 -19.05
CA ALA A 32 -44.33 -12.40 -19.18
C ALA A 32 -43.53 -11.22 -19.74
N ALA A 33 -43.93 -10.73 -20.91
CA ALA A 33 -43.33 -9.56 -21.54
C ALA A 33 -43.37 -8.39 -20.54
N ARG A 34 -42.21 -8.05 -19.98
CA ARG A 34 -42.03 -6.81 -19.22
C ARG A 34 -42.40 -5.66 -20.17
N PRO A 35 -43.27 -4.71 -19.76
CA PRO A 35 -43.55 -3.55 -20.59
C PRO A 35 -42.22 -2.84 -20.88
N SER A 36 -41.93 -2.68 -22.16
CA SER A 36 -40.81 -1.90 -22.67
C SER A 36 -40.99 -0.46 -22.21
N SER A 37 -40.50 -0.12 -21.02
CA SER A 37 -40.38 1.28 -20.61
C SER A 37 -39.36 1.90 -21.55
N SER A 38 -39.83 2.84 -22.36
CA SER A 38 -38.98 3.75 -23.12
C SER A 38 -38.06 4.47 -22.13
N ARG A 39 -36.84 3.94 -21.94
CA ARG A 39 -35.79 4.59 -21.15
C ARG A 39 -35.36 5.80 -21.96
N GLU A 40 -35.65 6.99 -21.45
CA GLU A 40 -35.09 8.24 -21.98
C GLU A 40 -33.56 8.09 -22.07
N PRO A 41 -32.90 8.66 -23.11
CA PRO A 41 -31.46 8.57 -23.26
C PRO A 41 -30.81 9.15 -22.00
N VAL A 42 -30.28 8.26 -21.17
CA VAL A 42 -29.55 8.61 -19.96
C VAL A 42 -28.35 9.43 -20.42
N SER A 43 -28.29 10.69 -19.99
CA SER A 43 -27.10 11.53 -20.15
C SER A 43 -25.89 10.72 -19.69
N GLU A 44 -24.98 10.39 -20.60
CA GLU A 44 -23.77 9.64 -20.28
C GLU A 44 -22.91 10.50 -19.35
N SER A 45 -22.98 10.23 -18.04
CA SER A 45 -22.09 10.86 -17.07
C SER A 45 -20.64 10.56 -17.45
N PRO A 46 -19.72 11.53 -17.34
CA PRO A 46 -18.34 11.32 -17.71
C PRO A 46 -17.72 10.21 -16.85
N ALA A 47 -16.97 9.30 -17.46
CA ALA A 47 -16.34 8.18 -16.75
C ALA A 47 -15.29 8.64 -15.72
N VAL A 48 -14.84 9.88 -15.83
CA VAL A 48 -13.88 10.53 -14.94
C VAL A 48 -14.35 11.95 -14.61
N GLY A 49 -14.13 12.37 -13.37
CA GLY A 49 -14.32 13.75 -12.94
C GLY A 49 -13.52 14.07 -11.69
N TRP A 50 -13.66 15.29 -11.21
CA TRP A 50 -13.04 15.77 -9.99
C TRP A 50 -14.13 16.21 -9.01
N ILE A 51 -13.93 15.91 -7.74
CA ILE A 51 -14.81 16.34 -6.65
C ILE A 51 -14.03 17.23 -5.70
N GLU A 52 -14.74 18.17 -5.08
CA GLU A 52 -14.21 19.02 -4.03
C GLU A 52 -15.04 18.78 -2.76
N VAL A 53 -14.39 18.30 -1.70
CA VAL A 53 -15.01 18.09 -0.40
C VAL A 53 -14.87 19.34 0.47
N PRO A 54 -15.81 19.60 1.39
CA PRO A 54 -15.69 20.74 2.31
C PRO A 54 -14.44 20.64 3.19
N ASP A 55 -13.86 21.79 3.57
CA ASP A 55 -12.70 21.87 4.48
C ASP A 55 -12.98 21.25 5.87
N THR A 56 -14.25 21.03 6.21
CA THR A 56 -14.67 20.38 7.44
C THR A 56 -14.60 18.85 7.38
N SER A 57 -14.34 18.25 6.21
CA SER A 57 -14.18 16.81 6.00
C SER A 57 -13.07 16.24 6.89
N PRO A 58 -13.24 15.03 7.45
CA PRO A 58 -12.18 14.29 8.11
C PRO A 58 -10.91 14.17 7.26
N LEU A 59 -11.04 13.93 5.94
CA LEU A 59 -9.89 13.83 5.03
C LEU A 59 -9.08 15.13 5.00
N VAL A 60 -9.75 16.28 4.89
CA VAL A 60 -9.05 17.58 4.87
C VAL A 60 -8.41 17.87 6.23
N LYS A 61 -9.09 17.52 7.33
CA LYS A 61 -8.54 17.66 8.69
C LYS A 61 -7.32 16.78 8.96
N GLU A 62 -7.21 15.64 8.27
CA GLU A 62 -6.04 14.76 8.30
C GLU A 62 -4.89 15.26 7.41
N GLY A 63 -5.09 16.37 6.69
CA GLY A 63 -4.07 17.03 5.87
C GLY A 63 -4.08 16.61 4.40
N TYR A 64 -5.09 15.86 3.95
CA TYR A 64 -5.28 15.55 2.54
C TYR A 64 -5.86 16.76 1.78
N PHE A 65 -5.60 16.85 0.47
CA PHE A 65 -6.19 17.91 -0.36
C PHE A 65 -7.72 17.86 -0.36
N ASN A 66 -8.39 18.99 -0.48
CA ASN A 66 -9.85 19.06 -0.58
C ASN A 66 -10.40 18.63 -1.96
N VAL A 67 -9.54 18.45 -2.95
CA VAL A 67 -9.89 18.03 -4.32
C VAL A 67 -9.35 16.62 -4.59
N ALA A 68 -10.19 15.76 -5.18
CA ALA A 68 -9.80 14.41 -5.57
C ALA A 68 -10.44 13.95 -6.89
N PRO A 69 -9.76 13.08 -7.66
CA PRO A 69 -10.34 12.49 -8.84
C PRO A 69 -11.33 11.38 -8.46
N VAL A 70 -12.31 11.20 -9.34
CA VAL A 70 -13.32 10.15 -9.27
C VAL A 70 -13.35 9.42 -10.59
N VAL A 71 -13.28 8.09 -10.53
CA VAL A 71 -13.43 7.22 -11.71
C VAL A 71 -14.61 6.28 -11.48
N GLN A 72 -15.56 6.29 -12.41
CA GLN A 72 -16.65 5.32 -12.44
C GLN A 72 -16.25 4.13 -13.31
N TRP A 73 -16.36 2.93 -12.76
CA TRP A 73 -16.09 1.71 -13.50
C TRP A 73 -17.04 1.60 -14.70
N SER A 74 -16.49 1.34 -15.88
CA SER A 74 -17.26 1.16 -17.10
C SER A 74 -16.52 0.25 -18.10
N ASP A 75 -17.27 -0.52 -18.89
CA ASP A 75 -16.71 -1.51 -19.83
C ASP A 75 -15.79 -0.88 -20.89
N ASN A 76 -16.05 0.38 -21.24
CA ASN A 76 -15.31 1.19 -22.20
C ASN A 76 -13.89 1.54 -21.75
N ILE A 77 -13.61 1.54 -20.44
CA ILE A 77 -12.25 1.78 -19.90
C ILE A 77 -11.66 0.51 -19.24
N GLN A 78 -12.21 -0.67 -19.54
CA GLN A 78 -11.82 -1.92 -18.88
C GLN A 78 -10.34 -2.27 -19.05
N THR A 79 -9.74 -1.94 -20.21
CA THR A 79 -8.31 -2.14 -20.46
C THR A 79 -7.47 -1.33 -19.48
N LEU A 80 -7.76 -0.02 -19.35
CA LEU A 80 -7.11 0.88 -18.40
C LEU A 80 -7.31 0.42 -16.95
N LEU A 81 -8.54 0.06 -16.58
CA LEU A 81 -8.86 -0.42 -15.24
C LEU A 81 -8.08 -1.70 -14.89
N SER A 82 -7.87 -2.59 -15.86
CA SER A 82 -7.08 -3.82 -15.67
C SER A 82 -5.58 -3.54 -15.56
N SER A 83 -5.10 -2.50 -16.25
CA SER A 83 -3.70 -2.04 -16.22
C SER A 83 -3.37 -1.07 -15.08
N SER A 84 -4.37 -0.55 -14.36
CA SER A 84 -4.22 0.46 -13.29
C SER A 84 -3.12 0.12 -12.28
N ASN A 85 -2.96 -1.16 -11.94
CA ASN A 85 -1.93 -1.61 -11.02
C ASN A 85 -0.51 -1.39 -11.55
N ASN A 86 -0.28 -1.67 -12.84
CA ASN A 86 1.02 -1.49 -13.47
C ASN A 86 1.32 0.00 -13.70
N ILE A 87 0.30 0.77 -14.10
CA ILE A 87 0.42 2.22 -14.27
C ILE A 87 0.81 2.87 -12.94
N MET A 88 0.22 2.43 -11.84
CA MET A 88 0.54 2.94 -10.51
C MET A 88 2.01 2.68 -10.13
N TYR A 89 2.53 1.47 -10.37
CA TYR A 89 3.95 1.15 -10.17
C TYR A 89 4.86 2.01 -11.08
N ASP A 90 4.48 2.19 -12.35
CA ASP A 90 5.25 3.05 -13.27
C ASP A 90 5.29 4.51 -12.80
N LEU A 91 4.23 5.00 -12.14
CA LEU A 91 4.14 6.37 -11.62
C LEU A 91 4.95 6.55 -10.34
N ASP A 92 4.81 5.61 -9.40
CA ASP A 92 5.45 5.67 -8.10
C ASP A 92 5.54 4.27 -7.47
N ASN A 93 6.72 3.66 -7.56
CA ASN A 93 6.96 2.31 -7.03
C ASN A 93 6.85 2.24 -5.51
N ASP A 94 7.23 3.31 -4.81
CA ASP A 94 7.33 3.33 -3.35
C ASP A 94 5.97 3.59 -2.70
N VAL A 95 5.14 4.39 -3.35
CA VAL A 95 3.84 4.76 -2.81
C VAL A 95 2.86 3.58 -2.78
N PHE A 96 2.94 2.65 -3.75
CA PHE A 96 1.97 1.55 -3.87
C PHE A 96 1.79 0.74 -2.57
N ASP A 97 2.88 0.43 -1.88
CA ASP A 97 2.87 -0.39 -0.67
C ASP A 97 2.34 0.36 0.57
N THR A 98 2.27 1.69 0.51
CA THR A 98 1.77 2.55 1.60
C THR A 98 0.30 2.96 1.44
N MET A 99 -0.31 2.68 0.29
CA MET A 99 -1.69 3.06 0.01
C MET A 99 -2.69 2.17 0.75
N THR A 100 -3.78 2.76 1.22
CA THR A 100 -4.93 2.05 1.79
C THR A 100 -6.16 2.20 0.91
N PHE A 101 -7.05 1.19 0.93
CA PHE A 101 -8.27 1.17 0.12
C PHE A 101 -9.47 0.86 1.00
N ASN A 102 -10.29 1.86 1.29
CA ASN A 102 -11.46 1.75 2.16
C ASN A 102 -12.72 1.62 1.31
N HIS A 103 -13.44 0.50 1.46
CA HIS A 103 -14.67 0.26 0.71
C HIS A 103 -15.88 0.72 1.51
N ASP A 104 -16.71 1.57 0.91
CA ASP A 104 -17.90 2.11 1.54
C ASP A 104 -19.11 1.83 0.63
N GLY A 105 -20.00 0.94 1.10
CA GLY A 105 -21.11 0.40 0.32
C GLY A 105 -22.32 1.32 0.24
N ASP A 106 -22.48 2.15 1.28
CA ASP A 106 -23.70 2.89 1.63
C ASP A 106 -23.41 4.34 2.02
N TRP A 107 -22.16 4.80 1.85
CA TRP A 107 -21.68 6.13 2.17
C TRP A 107 -21.72 6.43 3.68
N SER A 108 -21.51 5.40 4.52
CA SER A 108 -21.50 5.53 5.98
C SER A 108 -20.18 6.03 6.53
N ASP A 109 -19.08 5.62 5.91
CA ASP A 109 -17.71 5.90 6.37
C ASP A 109 -17.22 7.24 5.81
N PHE A 110 -17.65 7.57 4.58
CA PHE A 110 -17.32 8.82 3.88
C PHE A 110 -18.59 9.56 3.39
N PRO A 111 -19.50 9.97 4.31
CA PRO A 111 -20.78 10.58 3.95
C PRO A 111 -20.64 11.90 3.20
N GLU A 112 -19.58 12.66 3.46
CA GLU A 112 -19.27 13.91 2.77
C GLU A 112 -18.86 13.67 1.30
N VAL A 113 -18.14 12.57 1.03
CA VAL A 113 -17.77 12.17 -0.35
C VAL A 113 -19.04 11.78 -1.10
N GLY A 114 -19.90 10.96 -0.48
CA GLY A 114 -21.20 10.59 -1.04
C GLY A 114 -22.10 11.80 -1.35
N ALA A 115 -22.15 12.78 -0.44
CA ALA A 115 -22.92 14.01 -0.63
C ALA A 115 -22.46 14.82 -1.84
N VAL A 116 -21.14 14.99 -2.01
CA VAL A 116 -20.56 15.71 -3.16
C VAL A 116 -20.78 14.94 -4.46
N LEU A 117 -20.63 13.62 -4.46
CA LEU A 117 -20.92 12.78 -5.64
C LEU A 117 -22.38 12.93 -6.09
N ARG A 118 -23.32 12.91 -5.14
CA ARG A 118 -24.75 13.14 -5.43
C ARG A 118 -24.99 14.54 -6.00
N GLN A 119 -24.36 15.57 -5.44
CA GLN A 119 -24.46 16.94 -5.93
C GLN A 119 -23.93 17.09 -7.36
N ASN A 120 -22.88 16.33 -7.71
CA ASN A 120 -22.29 16.31 -9.05
C ASN A 120 -23.04 15.40 -10.04
N GLY A 121 -24.19 14.82 -9.64
CA GLY A 121 -25.04 14.02 -10.52
C GLY A 121 -24.53 12.60 -10.79
N TYR A 122 -23.61 12.08 -9.97
CA TYR A 122 -23.23 10.68 -10.04
C TYR A 122 -24.34 9.78 -9.49
N GLU A 123 -24.42 8.56 -10.03
CA GLU A 123 -25.31 7.53 -9.50
C GLU A 123 -24.86 7.12 -8.09
N GLU A 124 -25.82 6.76 -7.22
CA GLU A 124 -25.56 6.27 -5.86
C GLU A 124 -24.99 4.84 -5.87
N LEU A 125 -23.77 4.71 -6.41
CA LEU A 125 -23.01 3.48 -6.40
C LEU A 125 -22.12 3.42 -5.16
N ALA A 126 -21.86 2.20 -4.71
CA ALA A 126 -20.84 1.94 -3.71
C ALA A 126 -19.48 2.50 -4.16
N ILE A 127 -18.71 3.00 -3.21
CA ILE A 127 -17.43 3.67 -3.44
C ILE A 127 -16.26 2.91 -2.80
N CYS A 128 -15.06 3.23 -3.27
CA CYS A 128 -13.81 2.85 -2.64
C CYS A 128 -12.92 4.09 -2.63
N VAL A 129 -12.54 4.52 -1.43
CA VAL A 129 -11.64 5.64 -1.21
C VAL A 129 -10.22 5.09 -1.07
N ALA A 130 -9.36 5.45 -2.02
CA ALA A 130 -7.93 5.16 -1.97
C ALA A 130 -7.22 6.33 -1.29
N ILE A 131 -6.37 6.04 -0.31
CA ILE A 131 -5.64 7.05 0.47
C ILE A 131 -4.15 6.79 0.36
N CYS A 132 -3.38 7.85 0.13
CA CYS A 132 -1.93 7.84 -0.03
C CYS A 132 -1.30 8.84 0.95
N PRO A 133 -0.97 8.41 2.19
CA PRO A 133 -0.44 9.30 3.23
C PRO A 133 0.87 10.02 2.83
N PRO A 134 1.89 9.37 2.23
CA PRO A 134 3.17 10.04 1.94
C PRO A 134 3.08 11.22 0.98
N ARG A 135 2.02 11.27 0.15
CA ARG A 135 1.78 12.36 -0.82
C ARG A 135 0.63 13.28 -0.40
N ALA A 136 -0.03 13.00 0.73
CA ALA A 136 -1.28 13.64 1.13
C ALA A 136 -2.36 13.62 0.01
N LEU A 137 -2.39 12.54 -0.78
CA LEU A 137 -3.34 12.37 -1.89
C LEU A 137 -4.43 11.35 -1.53
N TRP A 138 -5.61 11.53 -2.13
CA TRP A 138 -6.69 10.55 -2.07
C TRP A 138 -7.48 10.55 -3.39
N ALA A 139 -8.24 9.48 -3.64
CA ALA A 139 -8.99 9.30 -4.86
C ALA A 139 -10.19 8.36 -4.66
N VAL A 140 -11.21 8.48 -5.51
CA VAL A 140 -12.45 7.69 -5.38
C VAL A 140 -12.71 6.81 -6.61
N GLY A 141 -13.03 5.54 -6.37
CA GLY A 141 -13.52 4.60 -7.38
C GLY A 141 -14.97 4.19 -7.14
N MET A 142 -15.82 4.27 -8.17
CA MET A 142 -17.25 3.94 -8.07
C MET A 142 -17.60 2.68 -8.87
N ALA A 143 -18.27 1.71 -8.23
CA ALA A 143 -18.81 0.52 -8.90
C ALA A 143 -19.74 -0.29 -7.98
N SER A 144 -20.65 -1.07 -8.56
CA SER A 144 -21.49 -1.99 -7.77
C SER A 144 -20.73 -3.17 -7.16
N LYS A 145 -19.68 -3.68 -7.82
CA LYS A 145 -18.89 -4.84 -7.36
C LYS A 145 -17.59 -4.38 -6.68
N GLN A 146 -17.26 -4.95 -5.53
CA GLN A 146 -16.05 -4.59 -4.76
C GLN A 146 -14.75 -4.61 -5.59
N ARG A 147 -14.53 -5.67 -6.37
CA ARG A 147 -13.36 -5.76 -7.27
C ARG A 147 -13.31 -4.63 -8.30
N HIS A 148 -14.45 -4.26 -8.86
CA HIS A 148 -14.56 -3.18 -9.84
C HIS A 148 -14.33 -1.83 -9.17
N ARG A 149 -14.83 -1.63 -7.94
CA ARG A 149 -14.55 -0.43 -7.13
C ARG A 149 -13.06 -0.26 -6.88
N LEU A 150 -12.39 -1.35 -6.50
CA LEU A 150 -10.94 -1.32 -6.25
C LEU A 150 -10.15 -0.97 -7.52
N GLN A 151 -10.51 -1.55 -8.68
CA GLN A 151 -9.87 -1.20 -9.95
C GLN A 151 -10.09 0.27 -10.33
N ALA A 152 -11.31 0.78 -10.15
CA ALA A 152 -11.64 2.17 -10.39
C ALA A 152 -10.89 3.11 -9.44
N ALA A 153 -10.78 2.76 -8.15
CA ALA A 153 -10.07 3.55 -7.15
C ALA A 153 -8.57 3.60 -7.46
N ARG A 154 -7.98 2.49 -7.91
CA ARG A 154 -6.58 2.46 -8.37
C ARG A 154 -6.35 3.35 -9.57
N LEU A 155 -7.21 3.27 -10.59
CA LEU A 155 -7.09 4.13 -11.77
C LEU A 155 -7.29 5.60 -11.41
N SER A 156 -8.22 5.90 -10.49
CA SER A 156 -8.43 7.25 -9.97
C SER A 156 -7.20 7.77 -9.22
N MET A 157 -6.56 6.94 -8.40
CA MET A 157 -5.31 7.30 -7.73
C MET A 157 -4.16 7.53 -8.73
N CYS A 158 -4.11 6.78 -9.84
CA CYS A 158 -3.15 7.07 -10.92
C CYS A 158 -3.34 8.48 -11.49
N LEU A 159 -4.58 8.97 -11.60
CA LEU A 159 -4.85 10.34 -12.03
C LEU A 159 -4.38 11.37 -10.99
N ALA A 160 -4.61 11.11 -9.70
CA ALA A 160 -4.14 11.98 -8.62
C ALA A 160 -2.60 12.09 -8.62
N LEU A 161 -1.91 10.96 -8.74
CA LEU A 161 -0.45 10.92 -8.86
C LEU A 161 0.03 11.64 -10.13
N ALA A 162 -0.61 11.38 -11.27
CA ALA A 162 -0.24 12.02 -12.52
C ALA A 162 -0.42 13.54 -12.49
N ALA A 163 -1.47 14.04 -11.85
CA ALA A 163 -1.70 15.48 -11.70
C ALA A 163 -0.63 16.16 -10.82
N ASN A 164 0.11 15.41 -10.01
CA ASN A 164 1.14 15.92 -9.08
C ASN A 164 2.57 15.47 -9.45
N ALA A 165 2.76 14.79 -10.58
CA ALA A 165 4.06 14.29 -11.00
C ALA A 165 4.79 15.31 -11.90
N GLU A 166 6.10 15.47 -11.67
CA GLU A 166 6.94 16.35 -12.50
C GLU A 166 7.27 15.72 -13.87
N SER A 167 7.33 14.39 -13.95
CA SER A 167 7.69 13.65 -15.16
C SER A 167 6.76 12.46 -15.39
N LEU A 168 6.12 12.42 -16.56
CA LEU A 168 5.17 11.37 -16.96
C LEU A 168 5.54 10.67 -18.27
N GLN A 169 6.68 11.06 -18.86
CA GLN A 169 7.04 10.65 -20.22
C GLN A 169 7.20 9.12 -20.35
N GLU A 170 7.87 8.50 -19.39
CA GLU A 170 8.10 7.05 -19.40
C GLU A 170 6.79 6.28 -19.25
N VAL A 171 5.93 6.72 -18.32
CA VAL A 171 4.61 6.14 -18.06
C VAL A 171 3.73 6.22 -19.31
N PHE A 172 3.66 7.39 -19.95
CA PHE A 172 2.86 7.57 -21.17
C PHE A 172 3.41 6.81 -22.38
N SER A 173 4.73 6.61 -22.45
CA SER A 173 5.34 5.80 -23.50
C SER A 173 4.96 4.32 -23.38
N ARG A 174 4.80 3.82 -22.15
CA ARG A 174 4.33 2.45 -21.88
C ARG A 174 2.82 2.31 -21.96
N ASN A 175 2.08 3.36 -21.59
CA ASN A 175 0.63 3.35 -21.42
C ASN A 175 -0.05 4.51 -22.19
N PRO A 176 -0.10 4.46 -23.54
CA PRO A 176 -0.65 5.56 -24.34
C PRO A 176 -2.16 5.77 -24.13
N GLU A 177 -2.91 4.72 -23.81
CA GLU A 177 -4.34 4.85 -23.47
C GLU A 177 -4.55 5.68 -22.18
N PHE A 178 -3.58 5.65 -21.27
CA PHE A 178 -3.63 6.43 -20.03
C PHE A 178 -3.40 7.92 -20.28
N LEU A 179 -2.55 8.27 -21.25
CA LEU A 179 -2.38 9.65 -21.70
C LEU A 179 -3.71 10.24 -22.21
N ASP A 180 -4.43 9.50 -23.05
CA ASP A 180 -5.73 9.95 -23.56
C ASP A 180 -6.77 10.04 -22.44
N PHE A 181 -6.69 9.15 -21.46
CA PHE A 181 -7.53 9.22 -20.26
C PHE A 181 -7.23 10.45 -19.38
N CYS A 182 -5.96 10.77 -19.15
CA CYS A 182 -5.54 12.01 -18.44
C CYS A 182 -6.05 13.27 -19.14
N ARG A 183 -6.00 13.31 -20.48
CA ARG A 183 -6.56 14.42 -21.27
C ARG A 183 -8.07 14.55 -21.08
N SER A 184 -8.79 13.42 -21.07
CA SER A 184 -10.24 13.42 -20.81
C SER A 184 -10.58 13.89 -19.40
N ALA A 185 -9.65 13.76 -18.46
CA ALA A 185 -9.75 14.25 -17.08
C ALA A 185 -9.28 15.70 -16.91
N ASN A 186 -8.98 16.43 -18.00
CA ASN A 186 -8.43 17.78 -18.01
C ASN A 186 -7.12 17.95 -17.20
N ILE A 187 -6.29 16.92 -17.13
CA ILE A 187 -4.93 17.04 -16.57
C ILE A 187 -4.04 17.71 -17.64
N SER A 188 -3.37 18.80 -17.29
CA SER A 188 -2.42 19.47 -18.19
C SER A 188 -1.20 18.56 -18.38
N VAL A 189 -1.14 17.87 -19.52
CA VAL A 189 -0.01 16.99 -19.87
C VAL A 189 1.05 17.74 -20.69
N GLU A 190 0.71 18.92 -21.20
CA GLU A 190 1.51 19.66 -22.18
C GLU A 190 2.81 20.18 -21.58
N ASP A 191 2.82 20.49 -20.29
CA ASP A 191 4.01 20.94 -19.57
C ASP A 191 5.01 19.79 -19.28
N SER A 192 4.53 18.54 -19.27
CA SER A 192 5.34 17.35 -18.95
C SER A 192 5.90 16.63 -20.19
N MET A 193 5.58 17.06 -21.41
CA MET A 193 6.14 16.47 -22.63
C MET A 193 7.32 17.31 -23.17
N PRO A 194 8.46 16.68 -23.53
CA PRO A 194 9.55 17.42 -24.16
C PRO A 194 9.09 18.01 -25.50
N ASN A 195 9.26 19.32 -25.65
CA ASN A 195 8.98 20.09 -26.87
C ASN A 195 9.58 19.39 -28.10
N GLY A 196 8.76 18.67 -28.87
CA GLY A 196 9.16 18.08 -30.16
C GLY A 196 8.75 16.62 -30.40
N VAL A 197 8.29 15.87 -29.39
CA VAL A 197 7.78 14.50 -29.61
C VAL A 197 6.27 14.55 -29.82
N ARG A 198 5.84 14.76 -31.08
CA ARG A 198 4.42 14.61 -31.45
C ARG A 198 4.05 13.12 -31.27
N PRO A 199 3.00 12.78 -30.49
CA PRO A 199 2.50 11.41 -30.44
C PRO A 199 2.22 10.91 -31.87
N PRO A 200 2.44 9.63 -32.18
CA PRO A 200 2.07 9.08 -33.47
C PRO A 200 0.60 9.41 -33.72
N GLU A 201 0.34 10.10 -34.82
CA GLU A 201 -1.00 10.54 -35.20
C GLU A 201 -1.93 9.32 -35.18
N PRO A 202 -3.10 9.39 -34.50
CA PRO A 202 -3.97 8.23 -34.35
C PRO A 202 -4.30 7.71 -35.75
N SER A 203 -3.81 6.51 -36.06
CA SER A 203 -4.12 5.86 -37.33
C SER A 203 -5.63 5.82 -37.47
N ALA A 204 -6.15 6.30 -38.61
CA ALA A 204 -7.58 6.46 -38.88
C ALA A 204 -8.43 5.33 -38.28
N PRO A 205 -9.63 5.63 -37.75
CA PRO A 205 -10.50 4.63 -37.15
C PRO A 205 -10.65 3.46 -38.11
N PRO A 206 -10.50 2.20 -37.65
CA PRO A 206 -10.55 1.04 -38.52
C PRO A 206 -11.88 1.07 -39.26
N THR A 207 -11.81 1.37 -40.56
CA THR A 207 -12.98 1.36 -41.43
C THR A 207 -13.65 0.00 -41.28
N SER A 208 -14.92 0.03 -40.93
CA SER A 208 -15.76 -1.13 -40.68
C SER A 208 -15.55 -2.25 -41.72
N LYS A 209 -15.62 -3.49 -41.23
CA LYS A 209 -15.73 -4.75 -41.99
C LYS A 209 -14.41 -5.31 -42.55
N ASN A 210 -13.60 -5.88 -41.66
CA ASN A 210 -12.92 -7.14 -41.99
C ASN A 210 -13.16 -8.16 -40.88
N LYS A 211 -14.26 -8.92 -41.04
CA LYS A 211 -14.39 -10.24 -40.41
C LYS A 211 -13.18 -11.06 -40.85
N ARG A 212 -12.16 -11.14 -40.01
CA ARG A 212 -11.13 -12.18 -40.08
C ARG A 212 -11.85 -13.52 -40.01
N LYS A 213 -12.15 -14.10 -41.16
CA LYS A 213 -12.38 -15.53 -41.27
C LYS A 213 -11.05 -16.17 -40.89
N SER A 214 -10.94 -16.59 -39.62
CA SER A 214 -9.97 -17.59 -39.23
C SER A 214 -10.12 -18.75 -40.21
N LYS A 215 -9.06 -18.99 -40.98
CA LYS A 215 -8.99 -20.11 -41.92
C LYS A 215 -9.01 -21.37 -41.07
N LYS A 216 -10.22 -21.89 -40.82
CA LYS A 216 -10.45 -23.18 -40.17
C LYS A 216 -9.71 -24.19 -41.02
N ARG A 217 -8.58 -24.68 -40.51
CA ARG A 217 -7.83 -25.76 -41.12
C ARG A 217 -8.73 -26.98 -41.03
N GLU A 218 -9.30 -27.39 -42.16
CA GLU A 218 -10.01 -28.66 -42.27
C GLU A 218 -8.94 -29.74 -42.11
N TYR A 219 -9.03 -30.48 -41.00
CA TYR A 219 -8.28 -31.72 -40.84
C TYR A 219 -8.83 -32.72 -41.83
N THR A 220 -7.95 -33.40 -42.54
CA THR A 220 -8.32 -34.58 -43.31
C THR A 220 -8.82 -35.66 -42.35
N GLN A 221 -9.70 -36.55 -42.82
CA GLN A 221 -10.21 -37.65 -42.01
C GLN A 221 -9.06 -38.52 -41.45
N GLU A 222 -7.97 -38.66 -42.22
CA GLU A 222 -6.76 -39.36 -41.79
C GLU A 222 -6.03 -38.65 -40.64
N GLU A 223 -5.88 -37.32 -40.69
CA GLU A 223 -5.30 -36.56 -39.55
C GLU A 223 -6.22 -36.63 -38.30
N TRP A 224 -7.53 -36.72 -38.49
CA TRP A 224 -8.49 -36.87 -37.40
C TRP A 224 -8.43 -38.26 -36.75
N ASP A 225 -8.24 -39.29 -37.56
CA ASP A 225 -8.09 -40.67 -37.12
C ASP A 225 -6.71 -40.91 -36.45
N GLU A 226 -5.64 -40.28 -36.94
CA GLU A 226 -4.32 -40.29 -36.27
C GLU A 226 -4.36 -39.60 -34.90
N TRP A 227 -5.03 -38.45 -34.81
CA TRP A 227 -5.21 -37.73 -33.54
C TRP A 227 -6.01 -38.55 -32.52
N ASN A 228 -7.04 -39.27 -32.97
CA ASN A 228 -7.78 -40.19 -32.10
C ASN A 228 -6.99 -41.44 -31.71
N ALA A 229 -6.22 -42.01 -32.63
CA ALA A 229 -5.38 -43.18 -32.35
C ALA A 229 -4.28 -42.86 -31.33
N GLN A 230 -3.72 -41.65 -31.36
CA GLN A 230 -2.77 -41.18 -30.35
C GLN A 230 -3.42 -40.95 -28.97
N ASN A 231 -4.68 -40.52 -28.92
CA ASN A 231 -5.36 -40.23 -27.67
C ASN A 231 -6.06 -41.42 -27.01
N GLN A 232 -6.28 -42.54 -27.72
CA GLN A 232 -6.87 -43.76 -27.15
C GLN A 232 -5.89 -44.66 -26.40
N LYS A 233 -4.57 -44.45 -26.49
CA LYS A 233 -3.55 -45.31 -25.84
C LYS A 233 -3.14 -44.90 -24.43
N LYS A 234 -3.75 -43.88 -23.82
CA LYS A 234 -3.46 -43.53 -22.42
C LYS A 234 -4.42 -44.28 -21.49
N PRO A 235 -3.93 -45.19 -20.62
CA PRO A 235 -4.77 -45.77 -19.59
C PRO A 235 -5.32 -44.65 -18.71
N LYS A 236 -6.64 -44.66 -18.49
CA LYS A 236 -7.35 -43.73 -17.60
C LYS A 236 -6.94 -44.00 -16.16
N GLY A 237 -5.77 -43.50 -15.77
CA GLY A 237 -5.42 -43.22 -14.39
C GLY A 237 -6.17 -41.96 -13.96
N ASN A 238 -7.07 -42.12 -13.01
CA ASN A 238 -7.89 -41.08 -12.42
C ASN A 238 -7.02 -39.99 -11.76
N THR A 239 -6.86 -38.84 -12.40
CA THR A 239 -6.41 -37.60 -11.74
C THR A 239 -7.45 -36.52 -11.99
N ASN A 240 -8.13 -36.12 -10.92
CA ASN A 240 -9.12 -35.05 -10.86
C ASN A 240 -8.62 -33.77 -11.54
N GLY A 241 -9.19 -33.47 -12.69
CA GLY A 241 -9.20 -32.13 -13.26
C GLY A 241 -10.45 -31.39 -12.80
N HIS A 242 -10.29 -30.41 -11.92
CA HIS A 242 -11.10 -29.19 -11.87
C HIS A 242 -10.41 -28.19 -10.93
N ALA A 243 -9.55 -27.34 -11.48
CA ALA A 243 -9.15 -26.07 -10.87
C ALA A 243 -8.27 -25.29 -11.86
N ASN A 244 -8.88 -24.58 -12.80
CA ASN A 244 -8.17 -23.51 -13.49
C ASN A 244 -9.17 -22.45 -13.98
N GLN A 245 -9.71 -21.67 -13.03
CA GLN A 245 -10.30 -20.35 -13.32
C GLN A 245 -10.63 -19.47 -12.09
N ASP A 246 -10.20 -19.80 -10.86
CA ASP A 246 -10.87 -19.25 -9.66
C ASP A 246 -9.95 -18.86 -8.48
N TRP A 247 -8.85 -18.13 -8.70
CA TRP A 247 -7.84 -17.86 -7.65
C TRP A 247 -7.41 -16.40 -7.43
N ASN A 248 -8.09 -15.40 -8.00
CA ASN A 248 -7.83 -13.99 -7.67
C ASN A 248 -8.56 -13.47 -6.40
N ASP A 249 -9.32 -14.32 -5.70
CA ASP A 249 -10.30 -13.88 -4.70
C ASP A 249 -10.04 -14.35 -3.24
N ARG A 250 -8.81 -14.65 -2.81
CA ARG A 250 -8.60 -15.27 -1.47
C ARG A 250 -7.58 -14.70 -0.50
N ASN A 251 -7.11 -13.46 -0.64
CA ASN A 251 -6.29 -12.90 0.46
C ASN A 251 -6.40 -11.40 0.71
N TRP A 252 -7.64 -10.91 0.81
CA TRP A 252 -8.00 -9.72 1.59
C TRP A 252 -9.34 -10.02 2.25
N ASN A 253 -9.28 -10.72 3.37
CA ASN A 253 -10.43 -10.89 4.23
C ASN A 253 -9.93 -10.78 5.67
N ASP A 254 -10.22 -9.65 6.29
CA ASP A 254 -10.20 -9.47 7.73
C ASP A 254 -10.94 -10.64 8.38
N LYS A 255 -10.20 -11.39 9.19
CA LYS A 255 -10.82 -12.29 10.16
C LYS A 255 -10.96 -11.55 11.47
N ASN A 256 -11.92 -10.63 11.51
CA ASN A 256 -12.64 -10.35 12.75
C ASN A 256 -14.06 -9.84 12.51
N TRP A 257 -14.87 -10.56 11.71
CA TRP A 257 -16.32 -10.45 11.87
C TRP A 257 -17.01 -11.72 11.36
N LYS A 258 -17.39 -12.60 12.30
CA LYS A 258 -18.46 -13.57 12.07
C LYS A 258 -19.36 -13.62 13.30
N ASP A 259 -20.64 -13.60 12.98
CA ASP A 259 -21.80 -14.01 13.78
C ASP A 259 -22.39 -12.95 14.73
N GLN A 260 -23.13 -12.00 14.14
CA GLN A 260 -24.42 -11.60 14.71
C GLN A 260 -25.54 -11.74 13.67
N ASP A 261 -26.35 -12.76 13.94
CA ASP A 261 -27.60 -13.15 13.31
C ASP A 261 -28.64 -12.04 13.53
N TRP A 262 -28.88 -11.16 12.54
CA TRP A 262 -29.99 -10.21 12.59
C TRP A 262 -31.28 -10.94 12.20
N LYS A 263 -31.96 -11.48 13.22
CA LYS A 263 -33.38 -11.79 13.14
C LYS A 263 -34.18 -10.55 13.47
N ASP A 264 -35.26 -10.39 12.71
CA ASP A 264 -36.38 -9.48 12.92
C ASP A 264 -36.66 -9.26 14.42
N GLN A 265 -36.51 -8.01 14.87
CA GLN A 265 -37.04 -7.60 16.16
C GLN A 265 -37.98 -6.40 15.95
N GLU A 266 -39.27 -6.75 15.93
CA GLU A 266 -40.41 -5.86 16.06
C GLU A 266 -40.16 -4.77 17.10
N TRP A 267 -40.32 -3.51 16.71
CA TRP A 267 -40.55 -2.42 17.66
C TRP A 267 -42.04 -2.35 18.00
N LYS A 268 -42.38 -2.80 19.21
CA LYS A 268 -43.60 -2.45 19.93
C LYS A 268 -43.22 -1.89 21.31
N ASP A 269 -43.75 -0.70 21.57
CA ASP A 269 -44.22 -0.15 22.85
C ASP A 269 -43.38 -0.34 24.13
N ALA A 270 -42.68 0.73 24.51
CA ALA A 270 -42.65 1.33 25.86
C ALA A 270 -41.79 2.61 25.72
N GLY A 271 -42.21 3.80 26.13
CA GLY A 271 -42.61 4.15 27.47
C GLY A 271 -42.18 5.60 27.67
N ASN A 272 -43.20 6.44 27.75
CA ASN A 272 -43.20 7.87 28.00
C ASN A 272 -42.41 8.22 29.28
N ALA A 273 -41.45 9.15 29.21
CA ALA A 273 -40.92 9.84 30.39
C ALA A 273 -40.55 11.28 30.02
N GLU A 274 -41.42 12.17 30.52
CA GLU A 274 -41.34 13.62 30.63
C GLU A 274 -39.91 14.18 30.75
N MET A 275 -39.59 15.14 29.89
CA MET A 275 -38.64 16.19 30.22
C MET A 275 -39.35 17.53 30.01
N GLN A 276 -39.46 18.28 31.11
CA GLN A 276 -40.15 19.55 31.21
C GLN A 276 -39.44 20.61 30.36
N ASP A 277 -40.20 21.23 29.47
CA ASP A 277 -39.84 22.40 28.68
C ASP A 277 -40.34 23.64 29.44
N ASP A 278 -39.41 24.49 29.84
CA ASP A 278 -39.62 25.70 30.62
C ASP A 278 -40.00 26.86 29.69
N GLY A 279 -41.30 27.11 29.65
CA GLY A 279 -41.89 28.18 28.86
C GLY A 279 -41.34 29.57 29.18
N SER A 280 -41.13 30.35 28.12
CA SER A 280 -41.18 31.81 28.16
C SER A 280 -42.12 32.31 27.05
N PRO A 281 -43.14 33.13 27.37
CA PRO A 281 -44.23 33.44 26.45
C PRO A 281 -43.90 34.62 25.52
N TYR A 282 -44.23 34.41 24.25
CA TYR A 282 -44.25 35.38 23.17
C TYR A 282 -45.47 36.33 23.36
N ASP A 283 -45.23 37.64 23.31
CA ASP A 283 -46.23 38.71 23.38
C ASP A 283 -46.45 39.31 21.97
N PRO A 284 -47.66 39.22 21.37
CA PRO A 284 -47.89 39.68 20.01
C PRO A 284 -48.87 40.86 19.99
N GLU A 285 -48.41 42.10 20.11
CA GLU A 285 -49.24 43.27 19.75
C GLU A 285 -48.38 44.53 19.55
N LYS A 286 -48.15 44.91 18.29
CA LYS A 286 -47.92 46.32 17.93
C LYS A 286 -48.19 46.62 16.46
N GLU A 287 -49.37 47.18 16.22
CA GLU A 287 -49.73 47.91 15.01
C GLU A 287 -49.04 49.30 14.92
N PRO A 288 -49.01 49.94 13.74
CA PRO A 288 -48.31 51.19 13.50
C PRO A 288 -49.24 52.42 13.60
N GLN A 289 -48.79 53.52 14.21
CA GLN A 289 -49.50 54.81 14.13
C GLN A 289 -48.55 56.03 14.04
N MET A 290 -48.70 56.72 12.90
CA MET A 290 -48.88 58.17 12.68
C MET A 290 -47.95 59.24 13.33
N ALA A 291 -47.44 60.12 12.45
CA ALA A 291 -47.05 61.54 12.69
C ALA A 291 -48.24 62.38 13.23
N PRO A 292 -48.15 63.69 13.63
CA PRO A 292 -47.15 64.77 13.36
C PRO A 292 -46.93 65.67 14.64
N PRO A 293 -46.75 67.03 14.67
CA PRO A 293 -46.24 68.05 13.74
C PRO A 293 -45.15 69.02 14.33
N VAL A 294 -44.71 69.91 13.44
CA VAL A 294 -43.88 71.14 13.53
C VAL A 294 -44.17 72.10 14.71
N GLY A 295 -43.11 72.73 15.25
CA GLY A 295 -43.14 73.96 16.09
C GLY A 295 -41.75 74.30 16.66
N VAL A 296 -40.90 75.08 15.97
CA VAL A 296 -40.49 76.50 16.25
C VAL A 296 -39.95 76.77 17.67
N GLU A 297 -38.76 77.40 17.69
CA GLU A 297 -38.09 78.20 18.74
C GLU A 297 -36.75 77.61 19.22
N GLU A 298 -35.64 78.25 18.85
CA GLU A 298 -34.63 78.82 19.78
C GLU A 298 -33.37 79.28 19.01
N ASP A 299 -33.43 80.51 18.49
CA ASP A 299 -32.25 81.35 18.32
C ASP A 299 -31.86 81.89 19.71
N ALA A 300 -30.82 81.34 20.35
CA ALA A 300 -29.92 82.05 21.31
C ALA A 300 -28.99 81.08 22.07
N ALA A 301 -28.02 80.44 21.40
CA ALA A 301 -26.95 79.72 22.11
C ALA A 301 -25.63 79.60 21.32
N ALA A 302 -25.39 80.44 20.31
CA ALA A 302 -24.28 80.25 19.36
C ALA A 302 -22.96 80.97 19.71
N ALA A 303 -22.80 81.54 20.92
CA ALA A 303 -21.61 82.33 21.27
C ALA A 303 -20.81 81.85 22.49
N GLU A 304 -21.32 80.90 23.29
CA GLU A 304 -20.55 80.30 24.40
C GLU A 304 -20.00 78.89 24.07
N ALA A 305 -20.46 78.24 22.99
CA ALA A 305 -19.97 76.92 22.59
C ALA A 305 -18.58 76.95 21.90
N GLU A 306 -18.22 78.07 21.24
CA GLU A 306 -16.97 78.18 20.48
C GLU A 306 -15.73 78.38 21.39
N ALA A 307 -15.92 78.83 22.64
CA ALA A 307 -14.82 79.00 23.60
C ALA A 307 -14.49 77.72 24.38
N THR A 308 -15.46 76.83 24.59
CA THR A 308 -15.23 75.51 25.20
C THR A 308 -14.61 74.53 24.21
N GLU A 309 -15.00 74.57 22.93
CA GLU A 309 -14.46 73.67 21.89
C GLU A 309 -12.97 73.93 21.61
N ALA A 310 -12.53 75.19 21.71
CA ALA A 310 -11.11 75.54 21.56
C ALA A 310 -10.22 75.11 22.75
N ALA A 311 -10.79 75.02 23.96
CA ALA A 311 -10.06 74.54 25.14
C ALA A 311 -9.96 73.01 25.16
N GLU A 312 -11.04 72.32 24.77
CA GLU A 312 -11.08 70.85 24.67
C GLU A 312 -10.16 70.33 23.55
N ALA A 313 -10.05 71.07 22.43
CA ALA A 313 -9.11 70.76 21.35
C ALA A 313 -7.63 70.93 21.76
N ALA A 314 -7.33 71.87 22.65
CA ALA A 314 -5.97 72.07 23.14
C ALA A 314 -5.56 70.97 24.14
N GLU A 315 -6.46 70.54 25.02
CA GLU A 315 -6.23 69.43 25.96
C GLU A 315 -6.12 68.08 25.24
N ALA A 316 -6.91 67.86 24.18
CA ALA A 316 -6.80 66.67 23.33
C ALA A 316 -5.46 66.61 22.58
N ALA A 317 -4.97 67.75 22.08
CA ALA A 317 -3.67 67.80 21.39
C ALA A 317 -2.48 67.56 22.34
N GLU A 318 -2.57 68.01 23.60
CA GLU A 318 -1.54 67.75 24.60
C GLU A 318 -1.54 66.28 25.06
N ALA A 319 -2.72 65.66 25.15
CA ALA A 319 -2.85 64.23 25.44
C ALA A 319 -2.30 63.34 24.30
N GLU A 320 -2.58 63.68 23.03
CA GLU A 320 -2.08 62.93 21.87
C GLU A 320 -0.55 63.05 21.74
N ALA A 321 0.03 64.22 22.06
CA ALA A 321 1.48 64.40 22.09
C ALA A 321 2.15 63.56 23.20
N ALA A 322 1.53 63.45 24.38
CA ALA A 322 2.04 62.63 25.47
C ALA A 322 1.94 61.11 25.16
N GLU A 323 0.90 60.67 24.46
CA GLU A 323 0.74 59.28 24.03
C GLU A 323 1.77 58.91 22.95
N ALA A 324 2.08 59.82 22.02
CA ALA A 324 3.11 59.62 21.01
C ALA A 324 4.52 59.48 21.63
N GLU A 325 4.86 60.31 22.61
CA GLU A 325 6.16 60.23 23.31
C GLU A 325 6.28 58.93 24.13
N ALA A 326 5.19 58.49 24.76
CA ALA A 326 5.16 57.21 25.47
C ALA A 326 5.28 56.00 24.52
N ALA A 327 4.68 56.06 23.34
CA ALA A 327 4.79 55.01 22.32
C ALA A 327 6.21 54.91 21.75
N GLU A 328 6.88 56.04 21.52
CA GLU A 328 8.27 56.06 21.05
C GLU A 328 9.23 55.49 22.10
N ALA A 329 9.03 55.84 23.38
CA ALA A 329 9.81 55.27 24.49
C ALA A 329 9.59 53.76 24.64
N ALA A 330 8.36 53.26 24.44
CA ALA A 330 8.06 51.84 24.47
C ALA A 330 8.68 51.06 23.30
N ALA A 331 8.70 51.65 22.09
CA ALA A 331 9.34 51.06 20.93
C ALA A 331 10.86 50.96 21.09
N ALA A 332 11.50 52.00 21.65
CA ALA A 332 12.93 51.98 21.94
C ALA A 332 13.30 50.89 22.98
N ALA A 333 12.48 50.73 24.03
CA ALA A 333 12.68 49.68 25.03
C ALA A 333 12.51 48.26 24.45
N ALA A 334 11.55 48.07 23.53
CA ALA A 334 11.33 46.79 22.86
C ALA A 334 12.51 46.37 21.98
N MET A 335 13.11 47.30 21.22
CA MET A 335 14.29 47.01 20.40
C MET A 335 15.49 46.59 21.25
N THR A 336 15.72 47.23 22.41
CA THR A 336 16.82 46.84 23.31
C THR A 336 16.62 45.47 23.94
N ALA A 337 15.37 45.09 24.24
CA ALA A 337 15.06 43.78 24.81
C ALA A 337 15.22 42.64 23.78
N GLU A 338 14.92 42.91 22.51
CA GLU A 338 15.10 41.96 21.41
C GLU A 338 16.59 41.68 21.14
N GLU A 339 17.42 42.73 21.12
CA GLU A 339 18.88 42.59 20.94
C GLU A 339 19.53 41.82 22.11
N GLU A 340 19.10 42.05 23.35
CA GLU A 340 19.59 41.31 24.52
C GLU A 340 19.14 39.84 24.49
N ALA A 341 17.91 39.54 24.04
CA ALA A 341 17.42 38.18 23.89
C ALA A 341 18.18 37.41 22.79
N GLU A 342 18.48 38.06 21.67
CA GLU A 342 19.27 37.47 20.57
C GLU A 342 20.71 37.15 21.02
N ALA A 343 21.34 38.06 21.78
CA ALA A 343 22.68 37.81 22.33
C ALA A 343 22.71 36.61 23.30
N VAL A 344 21.68 36.45 24.14
CA VAL A 344 21.57 35.30 25.05
C VAL A 344 21.33 34.00 24.28
N ALA A 345 20.52 34.02 23.22
CA ALA A 345 20.29 32.86 22.36
C ALA A 345 21.57 32.42 21.64
N ALA A 346 22.33 33.39 21.10
CA ALA A 346 23.61 33.12 20.44
C ALA A 346 24.65 32.52 21.39
N ALA A 347 24.73 33.02 22.63
CA ALA A 347 25.63 32.47 23.65
C ALA A 347 25.29 31.00 24.00
N LYS A 348 24.00 30.68 24.17
CA LYS A 348 23.54 29.30 24.41
C LYS A 348 23.80 28.38 23.22
N ALA A 349 23.62 28.86 21.99
CA ALA A 349 23.91 28.09 20.80
C ALA A 349 25.41 27.77 20.69
N ALA A 350 26.29 28.71 21.04
CA ALA A 350 27.73 28.49 21.07
C ALA A 350 28.15 27.47 22.14
N GLU A 351 27.54 27.51 23.33
CA GLU A 351 27.79 26.52 24.39
C GLU A 351 27.33 25.12 24.00
N ALA A 352 26.16 24.99 23.36
CA ALA A 352 25.65 23.72 22.86
C ALA A 352 26.55 23.13 21.74
N ALA A 353 27.05 23.98 20.83
CA ALA A 353 27.96 23.55 19.78
C ALA A 353 29.29 23.02 20.35
N ALA A 354 29.85 23.68 21.38
CA ALA A 354 31.08 23.24 22.03
C ALA A 354 30.92 21.89 22.76
N LEU A 355 29.74 21.65 23.35
CA LEU A 355 29.41 20.36 23.99
C LEU A 355 29.34 19.23 22.97
N LEU A 356 28.70 19.46 21.82
CA LEU A 356 28.56 18.47 20.77
C LEU A 356 29.91 18.13 20.10
N GLU A 357 30.78 19.12 19.92
CA GLU A 357 32.14 18.90 19.41
C GLU A 357 32.99 18.08 20.40
N ALA A 358 32.84 18.29 21.71
CA ALA A 358 33.51 17.50 22.74
C ALA A 358 33.03 16.04 22.77
N GLU A 359 31.72 15.81 22.64
CA GLU A 359 31.14 14.46 22.60
C GLU A 359 31.60 13.66 21.37
N LEU A 360 31.70 14.33 20.21
CA LEU A 360 32.16 13.73 18.97
C LEU A 360 33.66 13.36 19.05
N ALA A 361 34.48 14.21 19.68
CA ALA A 361 35.89 13.92 19.93
C ALA A 361 36.09 12.75 20.91
N GLU A 362 35.23 12.60 21.92
CA GLU A 362 35.29 11.46 22.84
C GLU A 362 34.88 10.16 22.13
N ALA A 363 33.85 10.19 21.28
CA ALA A 363 33.42 9.05 20.48
C ALA A 363 34.51 8.58 19.50
N GLU A 364 35.22 9.50 18.86
CA GLU A 364 36.36 9.18 17.98
C GLU A 364 37.49 8.49 18.75
N ARG A 365 37.82 8.98 19.95
CA ARG A 365 38.83 8.36 20.83
C ARG A 365 38.45 6.95 21.25
N VAL A 366 37.18 6.71 21.60
CA VAL A 366 36.67 5.38 21.96
C VAL A 366 36.70 4.44 20.75
N SER A 367 36.35 4.94 19.56
CA SER A 367 36.41 4.15 18.34
C SER A 367 37.83 3.72 17.98
N GLU A 368 38.82 4.60 18.13
CA GLU A 368 40.24 4.26 17.93
C GLU A 368 40.74 3.23 18.95
N GLU A 369 40.34 3.36 20.22
CA GLU A 369 40.71 2.41 21.28
C GLU A 369 40.11 1.01 21.02
N MET A 370 38.84 0.94 20.60
CA MET A 370 38.20 -0.32 20.20
C MET A 370 38.86 -0.95 18.96
N ALA A 371 39.28 -0.15 17.99
CA ALA A 371 39.99 -0.64 16.80
C ALA A 371 41.35 -1.24 17.16
N GLN A 372 42.10 -0.60 18.07
CA GLN A 372 43.39 -1.11 18.55
C GLN A 372 43.24 -2.40 19.38
N GLU A 373 42.21 -2.50 20.22
CA GLU A 373 41.93 -3.74 20.95
C GLU A 373 41.49 -4.87 20.02
N ALA A 374 40.68 -4.58 19.00
CA ALA A 374 40.29 -5.56 17.99
C ALA A 374 41.49 -6.08 17.18
N GLU A 375 42.44 -5.22 16.83
CA GLU A 375 43.67 -5.62 16.15
C GLU A 375 44.60 -6.45 17.07
N ALA A 376 44.67 -6.12 18.36
CA ALA A 376 45.45 -6.87 19.34
C ALA A 376 44.85 -8.25 19.68
N GLN A 377 43.53 -8.41 19.55
CA GLN A 377 42.81 -9.68 19.80
C GLN A 377 42.62 -10.54 18.55
N ALA A 378 43.04 -10.06 17.38
CA ALA A 378 43.08 -10.86 16.16
C ALA A 378 44.17 -11.94 16.26
N GLU A 379 43.89 -13.02 17.00
CA GLU A 379 44.64 -14.27 16.84
C GLU A 379 44.59 -14.67 15.36
N PRO A 380 45.69 -15.20 14.79
CA PRO A 380 45.76 -15.56 13.38
C PRO A 380 44.63 -16.56 13.09
N SER A 381 43.61 -16.09 12.37
CA SER A 381 42.45 -16.89 11.99
C SER A 381 42.95 -18.20 11.38
N PRO A 382 42.35 -19.36 11.72
CA PRO A 382 42.74 -20.65 11.16
C PRO A 382 42.77 -20.51 9.65
N GLN A 383 43.99 -20.62 9.09
CA GLN A 383 44.23 -20.38 7.68
C GLN A 383 43.26 -21.25 6.87
N ARG A 384 42.42 -20.57 6.09
CA ARG A 384 41.49 -21.15 5.13
C ARG A 384 42.24 -22.21 4.33
N PRO A 385 41.71 -23.44 4.14
CA PRO A 385 42.32 -24.42 3.25
C PRO A 385 42.26 -23.88 1.81
N LEU A 386 43.31 -23.17 1.40
CA LEU A 386 43.51 -22.50 0.11
C LEU A 386 43.62 -23.46 -1.09
N GLY A 387 43.09 -24.68 -1.00
CA GLY A 387 43.40 -25.78 -1.92
C GLY A 387 42.27 -26.35 -2.77
N LEU A 388 41.00 -25.98 -2.57
CA LEU A 388 39.88 -26.78 -3.13
C LEU A 388 39.10 -26.17 -4.30
N ALA A 389 39.31 -24.91 -4.68
CA ALA A 389 38.57 -24.28 -5.78
C ALA A 389 39.35 -24.30 -7.10
N LYS A 390 39.13 -25.35 -7.93
CA LYS A 390 39.13 -25.30 -9.42
C LYS A 390 39.11 -26.68 -10.11
N LYS A 391 38.98 -27.79 -9.37
CA LYS A 391 38.82 -29.14 -9.95
C LYS A 391 37.57 -29.86 -9.41
N ALA A 392 36.42 -29.21 -9.45
CA ALA A 392 35.15 -29.88 -9.18
C ALA A 392 34.60 -30.49 -10.48
N LEU A 393 34.43 -31.82 -10.45
CA LEU A 393 33.88 -32.67 -11.48
C LEU A 393 32.54 -32.14 -12.03
N GLN A 394 32.35 -32.30 -13.35
CA GLN A 394 31.06 -32.29 -14.02
C GLN A 394 30.20 -33.49 -13.55
N THR A 395 29.71 -33.43 -12.32
CA THR A 395 28.58 -34.27 -11.90
C THR A 395 27.32 -33.67 -12.54
N PRO A 396 26.36 -34.47 -13.06
CA PRO A 396 25.09 -33.94 -13.55
C PRO A 396 24.46 -33.07 -12.46
N GLN A 397 24.41 -31.76 -12.73
CA GLN A 397 23.97 -30.75 -11.78
C GLN A 397 22.50 -31.00 -11.46
N GLN A 398 22.19 -31.07 -10.17
CA GLN A 398 20.82 -31.23 -9.69
C GLN A 398 20.16 -29.85 -9.60
N PRO A 399 18.82 -29.76 -9.73
CA PRO A 399 18.11 -28.50 -9.48
C PRO A 399 18.34 -28.06 -8.03
N VAL A 400 18.33 -26.73 -7.81
CA VAL A 400 18.47 -26.14 -6.47
C VAL A 400 17.45 -26.79 -5.51
N PRO A 401 17.90 -27.30 -4.34
CA PRO A 401 17.01 -27.99 -3.40
C PRO A 401 15.88 -27.05 -2.93
N ARG A 402 14.66 -27.59 -2.86
CA ARG A 402 13.45 -26.82 -2.54
C ARG A 402 13.12 -26.92 -1.08
N ASP A 403 12.82 -25.77 -0.49
CA ASP A 403 12.37 -25.60 0.89
C ASP A 403 13.41 -26.11 1.92
N GLU A 404 14.69 -26.11 1.51
CA GLU A 404 15.87 -26.49 2.28
C GLU A 404 16.84 -25.30 2.36
N PRO A 405 17.56 -25.12 3.49
CA PRO A 405 18.51 -24.04 3.66
C PRO A 405 19.76 -24.25 2.80
N LEU A 406 20.11 -23.26 1.98
CA LEU A 406 21.30 -23.30 1.12
C LEU A 406 22.24 -22.13 1.45
N TRP A 407 23.36 -22.43 2.11
CA TRP A 407 24.39 -21.42 2.39
C TRP A 407 25.25 -21.14 1.16
N LEU A 408 25.38 -19.86 0.85
CA LEU A 408 26.17 -19.32 -0.26
C LEU A 408 27.30 -18.46 0.28
N TRP A 409 28.46 -18.57 -0.39
CA TRP A 409 29.61 -17.71 -0.16
C TRP A 409 29.87 -16.91 -1.43
N LEU A 410 29.91 -15.58 -1.32
CA LEU A 410 30.21 -14.69 -2.42
C LEU A 410 31.63 -14.14 -2.31
N ASP A 411 32.49 -14.45 -3.27
CA ASP A 411 33.87 -13.93 -3.24
C ASP A 411 33.92 -12.41 -3.50
N GLU A 412 32.95 -11.87 -4.25
CA GLU A 412 32.85 -10.45 -4.59
C GLU A 412 31.40 -9.98 -4.41
N LEU A 413 31.19 -9.05 -3.48
CA LEU A 413 29.90 -8.41 -3.25
C LEU A 413 29.73 -7.27 -4.27
N ASN A 414 28.56 -7.25 -4.90
CA ASN A 414 28.15 -6.13 -5.76
C ASN A 414 28.15 -4.82 -4.95
N ASP A 415 28.42 -3.67 -5.59
CA ASP A 415 28.41 -2.34 -4.92
C ASP A 415 27.12 -2.09 -4.12
N LYS A 416 25.99 -2.61 -4.58
CA LYS A 416 24.69 -2.52 -3.87
C LYS A 416 24.62 -3.36 -2.59
N LEU A 417 25.51 -4.33 -2.41
CA LEU A 417 25.58 -5.22 -1.26
C LEU A 417 26.80 -4.95 -0.36
N GLN A 418 27.78 -4.16 -0.80
CA GLN A 418 29.05 -3.93 -0.10
C GLN A 418 28.89 -3.33 1.32
N GLY A 419 27.79 -2.64 1.62
CA GLY A 419 27.49 -2.10 2.95
C GLY A 419 26.81 -3.08 3.93
N TYR A 420 26.38 -4.26 3.47
CA TYR A 420 25.57 -5.20 4.26
C TYR A 420 26.40 -6.45 4.64
N SER A 421 27.69 -6.23 4.91
CA SER A 421 28.76 -7.24 4.78
C SER A 421 29.36 -7.68 6.11
N LEU A 422 28.53 -8.06 7.10
CA LEU A 422 29.06 -8.83 8.23
C LEU A 422 29.66 -10.19 7.79
N GLY A 423 29.39 -10.61 6.54
CA GLY A 423 30.17 -11.61 5.83
C GLY A 423 29.78 -11.70 4.35
N ALA A 424 30.65 -12.31 3.55
CA ALA A 424 30.36 -12.81 2.20
C ALA A 424 29.34 -13.97 2.19
N GLU A 425 28.93 -14.43 3.37
CA GLU A 425 28.05 -15.56 3.59
C GLU A 425 26.60 -15.09 3.69
N THR A 426 25.69 -15.78 3.01
CA THR A 426 24.24 -15.56 3.15
C THR A 426 23.48 -16.86 2.99
N LEU A 427 22.21 -16.85 3.39
CA LEU A 427 21.28 -17.95 3.19
C LEU A 427 20.43 -17.71 1.93
N ALA A 428 20.37 -18.71 1.08
CA ALA A 428 19.39 -18.81 0.00
C ALA A 428 18.32 -19.86 0.34
N LEU A 429 17.07 -19.55 0.00
CA LEU A 429 15.94 -20.46 0.11
C LEU A 429 15.17 -20.50 -1.21
N ALA A 430 15.12 -21.67 -1.84
CA ALA A 430 14.36 -21.87 -3.07
C ALA A 430 12.99 -22.48 -2.77
N SER A 431 11.92 -21.95 -3.35
CA SER A 431 10.57 -22.48 -3.14
C SER A 431 9.75 -22.57 -4.42
N ASP A 432 8.86 -23.57 -4.46
CA ASP A 432 7.78 -23.67 -5.43
C ASP A 432 6.44 -23.14 -4.88
N GLY A 433 6.40 -22.73 -3.61
CA GLY A 433 5.22 -22.23 -2.90
C GLY A 433 4.21 -23.32 -2.52
N SER A 434 4.55 -24.61 -2.64
CA SER A 434 3.60 -25.72 -2.51
C SER A 434 3.85 -26.61 -1.29
N LYS A 435 5.11 -26.94 -0.97
CA LYS A 435 5.42 -27.98 0.04
C LYS A 435 5.33 -27.49 1.48
N ARG A 436 5.97 -26.35 1.81
CA ARG A 436 6.01 -25.79 3.17
C ARG A 436 5.18 -24.51 3.31
N LYS A 437 3.89 -24.57 2.95
CA LYS A 437 3.02 -23.36 3.02
C LYS A 437 3.04 -22.68 4.39
N GLY A 438 3.06 -23.47 5.47
CA GLY A 438 3.12 -22.97 6.85
C GLY A 438 4.32 -22.07 7.12
N LEU A 439 5.52 -22.47 6.64
CA LEU A 439 6.76 -21.70 6.73
C LEU A 439 6.57 -20.30 6.12
N TYR A 440 6.16 -20.25 4.85
CA TYR A 440 6.03 -18.98 4.12
C TYR A 440 4.88 -18.09 4.60
N THR A 441 3.82 -18.66 5.19
CA THR A 441 2.75 -17.86 5.81
C THR A 441 3.15 -17.24 7.15
N GLN A 442 4.24 -17.70 7.75
CA GLN A 442 4.76 -17.20 9.03
C GLN A 442 5.95 -16.24 8.86
N ALA A 443 6.39 -15.98 7.62
CA ALA A 443 7.57 -15.17 7.33
C ALA A 443 7.50 -13.75 7.92
N ASP A 444 6.37 -13.07 7.71
CA ASP A 444 6.16 -11.70 8.22
C ASP A 444 6.15 -11.66 9.75
N LYS A 445 5.53 -12.67 10.37
CA LYS A 445 5.50 -12.78 11.84
C LYS A 445 6.88 -12.99 12.43
N ALA A 446 7.69 -13.86 11.82
CA ALA A 446 9.06 -14.10 12.28
C ALA A 446 9.93 -12.84 12.15
N LEU A 447 9.83 -12.11 11.03
CA LEU A 447 10.52 -10.84 10.86
C LEU A 447 10.05 -9.79 11.87
N GLN A 448 8.74 -9.64 12.07
CA GLN A 448 8.20 -8.74 13.09
C GLN A 448 8.71 -9.09 14.50
N THR A 449 8.79 -10.37 14.83
CA THR A 449 9.30 -10.84 16.13
C THR A 449 10.80 -10.56 16.28
N LEU A 450 11.58 -10.65 15.21
CA LEU A 450 13.04 -10.44 15.24
C LEU A 450 13.46 -8.98 15.19
N LEU A 451 12.74 -8.16 14.42
CA LEU A 451 13.10 -6.79 14.06
C LEU A 451 12.20 -5.74 14.71
N GLY A 452 11.05 -6.13 15.28
CA GLY A 452 10.07 -5.17 15.80
C GLY A 452 9.59 -4.22 14.70
N ASP A 453 9.62 -2.93 14.99
CA ASP A 453 9.16 -1.88 14.07
C ASP A 453 10.07 -1.71 12.84
N GLU A 454 11.31 -2.21 12.91
CA GLU A 454 12.24 -2.17 11.77
C GLU A 454 11.88 -3.18 10.67
N SER A 455 10.93 -4.09 10.91
CA SER A 455 10.46 -5.04 9.90
C SER A 455 9.88 -4.36 8.66
N GLY A 456 9.36 -3.13 8.81
CA GLY A 456 8.85 -2.29 7.72
C GLY A 456 9.94 -1.64 6.87
N GLN A 457 11.20 -1.66 7.31
CA GLN A 457 12.34 -1.05 6.62
C GLN A 457 13.08 -2.05 5.70
N ILE A 458 12.56 -3.27 5.56
CA ILE A 458 13.19 -4.30 4.73
C ILE A 458 13.05 -3.93 3.25
N VAL A 459 14.18 -3.84 2.56
CA VAL A 459 14.25 -3.53 1.12
C VAL A 459 14.30 -4.83 0.31
N PHE A 460 13.48 -4.93 -0.74
CA PHE A 460 13.45 -6.08 -1.64
C PHE A 460 14.02 -5.72 -3.01
N LEU A 461 15.06 -6.41 -3.43
CA LEU A 461 15.69 -6.23 -4.74
C LEU A 461 15.44 -7.47 -5.61
N ASP A 462 14.46 -7.40 -6.50
CA ASP A 462 14.14 -8.49 -7.43
C ASP A 462 15.07 -8.49 -8.65
N ASP A 463 15.63 -9.66 -8.95
CA ASP A 463 16.53 -9.89 -10.08
C ASP A 463 16.11 -11.16 -10.83
N SER A 464 15.17 -10.95 -11.75
CA SER A 464 14.55 -12.05 -12.50
C SER A 464 15.40 -12.54 -13.67
N ASP A 465 16.38 -11.76 -14.11
CA ASP A 465 17.25 -12.00 -15.27
C ASP A 465 18.74 -12.08 -14.94
N TRP A 466 19.08 -11.99 -13.65
CA TRP A 466 20.44 -12.11 -13.10
C TRP A 466 21.38 -10.99 -13.56
N THR A 467 20.82 -9.86 -13.96
CA THR A 467 21.58 -8.72 -14.47
C THR A 467 22.00 -7.76 -13.37
N LYS A 468 21.24 -7.70 -12.27
CA LYS A 468 21.49 -6.75 -11.17
C LYS A 468 22.53 -7.29 -10.19
N PHE A 469 22.53 -8.60 -9.95
CA PHE A 469 23.41 -9.30 -9.00
C PHE A 469 24.04 -10.54 -9.67
N PRO A 470 24.92 -10.34 -10.67
CA PRO A 470 25.53 -11.46 -11.39
C PRO A 470 26.32 -12.40 -10.48
N CYS A 471 26.97 -11.88 -9.43
CA CYS A 471 27.70 -12.71 -8.46
C CYS A 471 26.79 -13.66 -7.66
N VAL A 472 25.57 -13.23 -7.31
CA VAL A 472 24.56 -14.09 -6.67
C VAL A 472 24.09 -15.17 -7.63
N GLY A 473 23.84 -14.79 -8.89
CA GLY A 473 23.51 -15.72 -9.95
C GLY A 473 24.59 -16.80 -10.11
N ASP A 474 25.86 -16.42 -10.23
CA ASP A 474 26.98 -17.34 -10.40
C ASP A 474 27.14 -18.30 -9.20
N ALA A 475 26.92 -17.82 -7.97
CA ALA A 475 26.89 -18.65 -6.77
C ALA A 475 25.74 -19.68 -6.80
N LEU A 476 24.54 -19.25 -7.23
CA LEU A 476 23.38 -20.14 -7.39
C LEU A 476 23.61 -21.18 -8.51
N LYS A 477 24.22 -20.79 -9.63
CA LYS A 477 24.63 -21.67 -10.74
C LYS A 477 25.60 -22.77 -10.31
N THR A 478 26.46 -22.46 -9.34
CA THR A 478 27.39 -23.44 -8.79
C THR A 478 26.65 -24.54 -8.00
N ARG A 479 25.44 -24.23 -7.50
CA ARG A 479 24.59 -25.14 -6.72
C ARG A 479 23.49 -25.82 -7.53
N GLY A 480 23.10 -25.28 -8.69
CA GLY A 480 22.11 -25.88 -9.58
C GLY A 480 22.20 -25.46 -11.05
N ASP A 481 21.70 -26.30 -11.95
CA ASP A 481 21.78 -26.14 -13.41
C ASP A 481 20.82 -25.09 -13.98
N LYS A 482 19.70 -24.89 -13.31
CA LYS A 482 18.61 -24.06 -13.82
C LYS A 482 18.70 -22.64 -13.29
N GLU A 483 18.77 -21.69 -14.22
CA GLU A 483 18.57 -20.27 -13.92
C GLU A 483 17.13 -20.05 -13.43
N GLU A 484 17.01 -19.53 -12.21
CA GLU A 484 15.74 -19.21 -11.59
C GLU A 484 15.79 -17.79 -11.08
N CYS A 485 14.70 -17.04 -11.29
CA CYS A 485 14.56 -15.70 -10.75
C CYS A 485 14.79 -15.72 -9.22
N PHE A 486 15.40 -14.67 -8.68
CA PHE A 486 15.57 -14.50 -7.25
C PHE A 486 15.26 -13.07 -6.78
N THR A 487 14.95 -12.94 -5.50
CA THR A 487 14.78 -11.66 -4.80
C THR A 487 15.72 -11.65 -3.62
N ILE A 488 16.40 -10.52 -3.39
CA ILE A 488 17.20 -10.29 -2.20
C ILE A 488 16.39 -9.46 -1.21
N ALA A 489 16.27 -9.92 0.03
CA ALA A 489 15.71 -9.14 1.14
C ALA A 489 16.85 -8.58 1.97
N ILE A 490 16.86 -7.27 2.21
CA ILE A 490 17.92 -6.55 2.93
C ILE A 490 17.30 -5.87 4.15
N SER A 491 17.91 -6.04 5.32
CA SER A 491 17.66 -5.24 6.52
C SER A 491 18.77 -4.20 6.65
N PRO A 492 18.51 -2.91 6.33
CA PRO A 492 19.53 -1.88 6.45
C PRO A 492 19.98 -1.63 7.88
N ALA A 493 19.04 -1.67 8.84
CA ALA A 493 19.32 -1.47 10.26
C ALA A 493 20.38 -2.46 10.79
N LEU A 494 20.29 -3.73 10.38
CA LEU A 494 21.20 -4.77 10.84
C LEU A 494 22.37 -5.04 9.88
N SER A 495 22.40 -4.39 8.72
CA SER A 495 23.37 -4.69 7.66
C SER A 495 23.37 -6.18 7.26
N LEU A 496 22.19 -6.81 7.20
CA LEU A 496 22.00 -8.23 6.88
C LEU A 496 21.11 -8.44 5.66
N TRP A 497 21.28 -9.56 4.98
CA TRP A 497 20.51 -9.88 3.77
C TRP A 497 20.31 -11.39 3.57
N GLY A 498 19.25 -11.76 2.84
CA GLY A 498 18.92 -13.15 2.50
C GLY A 498 18.29 -13.27 1.10
N ILE A 499 18.39 -14.45 0.48
CA ILE A 499 17.98 -14.67 -0.92
C ILE A 499 16.77 -15.63 -0.99
N GLY A 500 15.74 -15.22 -1.73
CA GLY A 500 14.60 -16.06 -2.08
C GLY A 500 14.56 -16.41 -3.56
N VAL A 501 14.54 -17.70 -3.90
CA VAL A 501 14.59 -18.20 -5.29
C VAL A 501 13.24 -18.82 -5.68
N GLY A 502 12.72 -18.50 -6.87
CA GLY A 502 11.43 -19.01 -7.33
C GLY A 502 10.87 -18.35 -8.59
N MET A 503 10.01 -19.08 -9.31
CA MET A 503 9.48 -18.62 -10.61
C MET A 503 8.43 -17.50 -10.51
N LYS A 504 7.80 -17.30 -9.35
CA LYS A 504 6.77 -16.27 -9.12
C LYS A 504 7.30 -15.21 -8.15
N GLY A 505 7.09 -13.93 -8.44
CA GLY A 505 7.59 -12.82 -7.62
C GLY A 505 7.22 -12.95 -6.14
N TRP A 506 5.94 -13.19 -5.83
CA TRP A 506 5.51 -13.35 -4.44
C TRP A 506 6.12 -14.57 -3.72
N VAL A 507 6.48 -15.64 -4.45
CA VAL A 507 7.15 -16.82 -3.87
C VAL A 507 8.58 -16.46 -3.51
N ARG A 508 9.29 -15.74 -4.38
CA ARG A 508 10.64 -15.25 -4.13
C ARG A 508 10.69 -14.33 -2.93
N HIS A 509 9.78 -13.36 -2.86
CA HIS A 509 9.70 -12.42 -1.73
C HIS A 509 9.51 -13.16 -0.40
N ARG A 510 8.56 -14.11 -0.34
CA ARG A 510 8.33 -14.89 0.90
C ARG A 510 9.52 -15.76 1.27
N ALA A 511 10.19 -16.38 0.30
CA ALA A 511 11.39 -17.15 0.56
C ALA A 511 12.55 -16.27 1.03
N ALA A 512 12.71 -15.07 0.46
CA ALA A 512 13.72 -14.09 0.85
C ALA A 512 13.48 -13.59 2.28
N LYS A 513 12.21 -13.36 2.67
CA LYS A 513 11.83 -13.01 4.04
C LYS A 513 12.24 -14.08 5.06
N ILE A 514 11.98 -15.36 4.75
CA ILE A 514 12.41 -16.46 5.63
C ILE A 514 13.93 -16.54 5.69
N ALA A 515 14.62 -16.44 4.55
CA ALA A 515 16.07 -16.46 4.52
C ALA A 515 16.68 -15.34 5.37
N LEU A 516 16.17 -14.10 5.23
CA LEU A 516 16.58 -12.97 6.05
C LEU A 516 16.28 -13.17 7.53
N ALA A 517 15.07 -13.61 7.88
CA ALA A 517 14.69 -13.89 9.27
C ALA A 517 15.65 -14.90 9.92
N THR A 518 15.99 -15.96 9.20
CA THR A 518 16.96 -16.96 9.67
C THR A 518 18.35 -16.37 9.86
N VAL A 519 18.86 -15.58 8.91
CA VAL A 519 20.16 -14.91 9.02
C VAL A 519 20.20 -13.97 10.23
N VAL A 520 19.16 -13.16 10.43
CA VAL A 520 19.04 -12.27 11.60
C VAL A 520 19.05 -13.05 12.91
N ALA A 521 18.27 -14.12 13.00
CA ALA A 521 18.21 -14.96 14.19
C ALA A 521 19.57 -15.62 14.51
N MET A 522 20.33 -16.02 13.47
CA MET A 522 21.66 -16.59 13.66
C MET A 522 22.66 -15.52 14.12
N GLN A 523 22.64 -14.34 13.50
CA GLN A 523 23.51 -13.25 13.92
C GLN A 523 23.28 -12.88 15.39
N LYS A 524 22.01 -12.80 15.82
CA LYS A 524 21.66 -12.58 17.24
C LYS A 524 22.22 -13.67 18.15
N SER A 525 22.05 -14.94 17.75
CA SER A 525 22.62 -16.08 18.48
C SER A 525 24.15 -16.01 18.58
N ASP A 526 24.84 -15.57 17.52
CA ASP A 526 26.29 -15.53 17.43
C ASP A 526 26.88 -14.39 18.29
N VAL A 527 26.18 -13.25 18.41
CA VAL A 527 26.56 -12.15 19.31
C VAL A 527 26.14 -12.38 20.77
N GLY A 528 25.50 -13.51 21.07
CA GLY A 528 25.01 -13.84 22.42
C GLY A 528 23.75 -13.09 22.83
N GLU A 529 23.05 -12.46 21.89
CA GLU A 529 21.72 -11.92 22.12
C GLU A 529 20.69 -13.05 22.21
N GLU A 530 19.69 -12.87 23.07
CA GLU A 530 18.59 -13.83 23.18
C GLU A 530 17.77 -13.83 21.89
N VAL A 531 17.80 -14.96 21.17
CA VAL A 531 16.94 -15.15 19.99
C VAL A 531 15.48 -15.20 20.47
N PRO A 532 14.62 -14.30 19.97
CA PRO A 532 13.21 -14.29 20.35
C PRO A 532 12.53 -15.64 20.17
N ASP A 533 11.59 -15.97 21.06
CA ASP A 533 10.80 -17.18 20.95
C ASP A 533 9.92 -17.17 19.69
N PHE A 534 10.12 -18.17 18.83
CA PHE A 534 9.34 -18.39 17.61
C PHE A 534 8.03 -19.16 17.86
N SER A 535 7.48 -19.18 19.08
CA SER A 535 6.20 -19.83 19.39
C SER A 535 5.02 -19.34 18.52
N SER A 536 5.07 -18.09 18.05
CA SER A 536 4.09 -17.53 17.09
C SER A 536 4.32 -17.99 15.63
N ALA A 537 5.48 -18.57 15.34
CA ALA A 537 5.98 -18.99 14.03
C ALA A 537 6.74 -20.33 14.09
N PRO A 538 6.12 -21.44 14.56
CA PRO A 538 6.82 -22.69 14.85
C PRO A 538 7.47 -23.34 13.62
N ALA A 539 6.93 -23.14 12.42
CA ALA A 539 7.54 -23.68 11.21
C ALA A 539 8.86 -22.97 10.86
N VAL A 540 9.00 -21.70 11.27
CA VAL A 540 10.24 -20.94 11.11
C VAL A 540 11.26 -21.38 12.15
N ALA A 541 10.83 -21.72 13.37
CA ALA A 541 11.69 -22.30 14.39
C ALA A 541 12.35 -23.61 13.92
N ASP A 542 11.55 -24.52 13.35
CA ASP A 542 12.06 -25.78 12.78
C ASP A 542 13.06 -25.52 11.66
N PHE A 543 12.74 -24.59 10.75
CA PHE A 543 13.61 -24.22 9.62
C PHE A 543 14.91 -23.54 10.09
N PHE A 544 14.87 -22.76 11.16
CA PHE A 544 16.05 -22.14 11.75
C PHE A 544 17.05 -23.19 12.24
N GLU A 545 16.59 -24.24 12.94
CA GLU A 545 17.47 -25.33 13.37
C GLU A 545 18.00 -26.15 12.19
N GLU A 546 17.20 -26.37 11.15
CA GLU A 546 17.67 -26.97 9.89
C GLU A 546 18.78 -26.12 9.25
N ALA A 547 18.62 -24.79 9.21
CA ALA A 547 19.59 -23.87 8.63
C ALA A 547 20.89 -23.82 9.43
N ARG A 548 20.81 -23.86 10.76
CA ARG A 548 21.99 -23.97 11.65
C ARG A 548 22.76 -25.26 11.37
N GLN A 549 22.08 -26.41 11.32
CA GLN A 549 22.71 -27.70 11.00
C GLN A 549 23.34 -27.72 9.61
N ALA A 550 22.70 -27.09 8.62
CA ALA A 550 23.23 -26.96 7.27
C ALA A 550 24.48 -26.06 7.24
N LYS A 551 24.53 -25.00 8.05
CA LYS A 551 25.70 -24.12 8.19
C LYS A 551 26.87 -24.89 8.80
N ASP A 552 26.64 -25.59 9.91
CA ASP A 552 27.66 -26.41 10.56
C ASP A 552 28.23 -27.45 9.59
N THR A 553 27.35 -28.15 8.86
CA THR A 553 27.77 -29.13 7.87
C THR A 553 28.66 -28.51 6.78
N MET A 554 28.34 -27.29 6.33
CA MET A 554 29.15 -26.58 5.34
C MET A 554 30.53 -26.18 5.89
N LEU A 555 30.61 -25.77 7.16
CA LEU A 555 31.87 -25.33 7.78
C LEU A 555 32.81 -26.50 8.11
N TYR A 556 32.27 -27.68 8.38
CA TYR A 556 33.05 -28.87 8.77
C TYR A 556 33.25 -29.90 7.65
N SER A 557 32.72 -29.66 6.44
CA SER A 557 32.96 -30.48 5.23
C SER A 557 34.18 -29.99 4.45
#